data_AF-A0A1L9TN05-F1
#
_entry.id   AF-A0A1L9TN05-F1
#
_cell.length_a   1.000
_cell.length_b   1.000
_cell.length_c   1.000
_cell.angle_alpha   90.00
_cell.angle_beta   90.00
_cell.angle_gamma   90.00
#
_symmetry.space_group_name_H-M   'P 1'
#
loop_
_entity.id
_entity.type
_entity.pdbx_description
1 polymer ?
#
loop_
_entity_poly.entity_id
_entity_poly.type
_entity_poly.pdbx_seq_one_letter_code
_entity_poly.pdbx_strand_id
1 'polypeptide(L)'
;MSLVWVFMVQHDSPTMFPNWSPKECARWQGRLNNWFNQRVNEHVDARTRSEFQVLMELFPMNSLNFERNSLDATFGIRHNPSGSGIWKLRDNELVPVSQCVLAFEQNVSDPSTGWTPGTPWKKSLIRTRLNSILQCLRDINDGTVSTVADMNAGYWKFEKSQVRRWVTYKGARVFLNCTTHYILWHGAPQELDVSLVVVEAAREGDAHSAMRMALPSMAMFHRARKDADKLNCSVFGIGTDGYQWVFAAIDNNSQYSWISIDWDTLENQAQILSHLSRIMRRAAFLAAGSINIPGPSVSQMTGCTITSEAMEMEN
;
A
#
# COMPACT_ATOMS: atom_id res chain seq x y z
N MET A 1 3.82 -34.30 -22.18
CA MET A 1 3.71 -34.30 -20.70
C MET A 1 2.97 -33.04 -20.34
N SER A 2 1.66 -33.18 -20.21
CA SER A 2 0.68 -32.11 -20.06
C SER A 2 -0.05 -32.29 -18.74
N LEU A 3 -0.25 -31.16 -18.05
CA LEU A 3 -1.40 -30.78 -17.20
C LEU A 3 -2.10 -31.89 -16.40
N VAL A 4 -2.15 -31.78 -15.06
CA VAL A 4 -3.40 -32.04 -14.32
C VAL A 4 -3.56 -31.09 -13.12
N TRP A 5 -4.82 -30.66 -13.02
CA TRP A 5 -5.58 -29.74 -12.15
C TRP A 5 -5.92 -30.23 -10.72
N VAL A 6 -6.29 -29.27 -9.83
CA VAL A 6 -7.44 -29.24 -8.85
C VAL A 6 -7.36 -30.11 -7.57
N PHE A 7 -7.72 -29.62 -6.37
CA PHE A 7 -9.10 -29.55 -5.81
C PHE A 7 -9.37 -28.43 -4.78
N MET A 8 -10.51 -27.75 -4.95
CA MET A 8 -11.38 -27.28 -3.87
C MET A 8 -12.02 -28.49 -3.17
N VAL A 9 -12.25 -28.42 -1.86
CA VAL A 9 -13.21 -29.29 -1.17
C VAL A 9 -14.26 -28.41 -0.49
N GLN A 10 -15.51 -28.74 -0.82
CA GLN A 10 -16.77 -28.19 -0.32
C GLN A 10 -17.03 -28.56 1.14
N HIS A 11 -17.75 -27.67 1.81
CA HIS A 11 -18.41 -27.84 3.11
C HIS A 11 -19.33 -29.06 3.15
N ASP A 12 -19.14 -29.91 4.17
CA ASP A 12 -20.21 -30.58 4.93
C ASP A 12 -19.73 -30.75 6.39
N SER A 13 -20.49 -30.17 7.33
CA SER A 13 -20.27 -30.06 8.81
C SER A 13 -20.11 -31.42 9.53
N PRO A 14 -19.57 -31.55 10.79
CA PRO A 14 -19.74 -30.64 11.93
C PRO A 14 -18.52 -30.35 12.85
N THR A 15 -18.57 -29.16 13.47
CA THR A 15 -17.87 -28.68 14.69
C THR A 15 -16.78 -29.59 15.27
N MET A 16 -15.51 -29.40 14.87
CA MET A 16 -14.46 -30.27 15.40
C MET A 16 -13.95 -29.85 16.79
N PHE A 17 -13.98 -28.57 17.19
CA PHE A 17 -13.44 -28.17 18.51
C PHE A 17 -14.12 -26.93 19.14
N PRO A 18 -15.31 -27.06 19.75
CA PRO A 18 -16.03 -25.91 20.33
C PRO A 18 -15.43 -25.33 21.63
N ASN A 19 -14.39 -25.94 22.21
CA ASN A 19 -13.91 -25.60 23.56
C ASN A 19 -12.41 -25.22 23.66
N TRP A 20 -11.75 -24.85 22.57
CA TRP A 20 -10.32 -24.51 22.63
C TRP A 20 -10.09 -23.03 22.95
N SER A 21 -9.16 -22.77 23.88
CA SER A 21 -8.73 -21.43 24.22
C SER A 21 -7.84 -20.82 23.12
N PRO A 22 -7.73 -19.48 23.00
CA PRO A 22 -6.88 -18.83 21.99
C PRO A 22 -5.41 -19.28 22.01
N LYS A 23 -4.89 -19.69 23.18
CA LYS A 23 -3.53 -20.25 23.32
C LYS A 23 -3.42 -21.65 22.73
N GLU A 24 -4.47 -22.45 22.76
CA GLU A 24 -4.48 -23.82 22.22
C GLU A 24 -4.60 -23.79 20.68
N CYS A 25 -5.37 -22.87 20.13
CA CYS A 25 -5.40 -22.60 18.69
C CYS A 25 -4.02 -22.15 18.18
N ALA A 26 -3.36 -21.18 18.84
CA ALA A 26 -2.02 -20.72 18.46
C ALA A 26 -0.96 -21.84 18.54
N ARG A 27 -1.06 -22.72 19.55
CA ARG A 27 -0.15 -23.87 19.70
C ARG A 27 -0.35 -24.91 18.60
N TRP A 28 -1.58 -25.12 18.14
CA TRP A 28 -1.88 -26.03 17.03
C TRP A 28 -1.53 -25.44 15.67
N GLN A 29 -1.71 -24.14 15.47
CA GLN A 29 -1.30 -23.45 14.24
C GLN A 29 0.23 -23.48 14.05
N GLY A 30 0.99 -23.38 15.15
CA GLY A 30 2.44 -23.63 15.13
C GLY A 30 2.80 -25.08 14.76
N ARG A 31 1.99 -26.08 15.15
CA ARG A 31 2.21 -27.48 14.75
C ARG A 31 1.80 -27.75 13.31
N LEU A 32 0.74 -27.10 12.81
CA LEU A 32 0.33 -27.16 11.41
C LEU A 32 1.35 -26.51 10.48
N ASN A 33 1.91 -25.35 10.86
CA ASN A 33 3.01 -24.73 10.12
C ASN A 33 4.27 -25.60 10.14
N ASN A 34 4.62 -26.19 11.28
CA ASN A 34 5.74 -27.14 11.33
C ASN A 34 5.46 -28.40 10.51
N TRP A 35 4.24 -28.92 10.52
CA TRP A 35 3.84 -30.07 9.72
C TRP A 35 3.83 -29.76 8.22
N PHE A 36 3.37 -28.58 7.81
CA PHE A 36 3.39 -28.12 6.41
C PHE A 36 4.84 -27.95 5.92
N ASN A 37 5.69 -27.31 6.72
CA ASN A 37 7.12 -27.17 6.45
C ASN A 37 7.85 -28.52 6.44
N GLN A 38 7.45 -29.47 7.29
CA GLN A 38 8.00 -30.81 7.34
C GLN A 38 7.57 -31.63 6.11
N ARG A 39 6.33 -31.50 5.64
CA ARG A 39 5.82 -32.26 4.49
C ARG A 39 6.33 -31.73 3.14
N VAL A 40 6.50 -30.42 3.02
CA VAL A 40 7.23 -29.79 1.90
C VAL A 40 8.70 -30.23 1.89
N ASN A 41 9.33 -30.39 3.06
CA ASN A 41 10.68 -30.96 3.17
C ASN A 41 10.77 -32.45 2.87
N GLU A 42 9.71 -33.24 3.10
CA GLU A 42 9.75 -34.69 2.92
C GLU A 42 9.38 -35.15 1.48
N HIS A 43 8.59 -34.37 0.72
CA HIS A 43 8.04 -34.81 -0.57
C HIS A 43 8.64 -34.11 -1.80
N VAL A 44 9.55 -33.15 -1.60
CA VAL A 44 10.28 -32.49 -2.69
C VAL A 44 11.65 -33.15 -2.78
N ASP A 45 12.03 -33.63 -3.97
CA ASP A 45 13.32 -34.29 -4.14
C ASP A 45 14.49 -33.33 -3.83
N ALA A 46 15.66 -33.89 -3.49
CA ALA A 46 16.82 -33.13 -3.07
C ALA A 46 17.34 -32.15 -4.13
N ARG A 47 17.06 -32.41 -5.42
CA ARG A 47 17.44 -31.53 -6.52
C ARG A 47 16.52 -30.32 -6.58
N THR A 48 15.21 -30.50 -6.49
CA THR A 48 14.24 -29.39 -6.44
C THR A 48 14.44 -28.54 -5.18
N ARG A 49 14.81 -29.15 -4.04
CA ARG A 49 15.22 -28.42 -2.83
C ARG A 49 16.50 -27.61 -3.05
N SER A 50 17.53 -28.20 -3.64
CA SER A 50 18.77 -27.50 -3.96
C SER A 50 18.53 -26.37 -4.97
N GLU A 51 17.69 -26.57 -5.99
CA GLU A 51 17.32 -25.53 -6.97
C GLU A 51 16.51 -24.40 -6.33
N PHE A 52 15.58 -24.71 -5.41
CA PHE A 52 14.82 -23.70 -4.67
C PHE A 52 15.69 -22.95 -3.65
N GLN A 53 16.60 -23.64 -2.99
CA GLN A 53 17.54 -23.05 -2.03
C GLN A 53 18.58 -22.19 -2.76
N VAL A 54 19.09 -22.63 -3.91
CA VAL A 54 19.92 -21.83 -4.81
C VAL A 54 19.14 -20.62 -5.34
N LEU A 55 17.84 -20.76 -5.66
CA LEU A 55 17.00 -19.60 -6.02
C LEU A 55 16.83 -18.62 -4.84
N MET A 56 16.59 -19.11 -3.63
CA MET A 56 16.47 -18.28 -2.42
C MET A 56 17.79 -17.64 -1.98
N GLU A 57 18.93 -18.29 -2.25
CA GLU A 57 20.28 -17.77 -1.97
C GLU A 57 20.78 -16.82 -3.07
N LEU A 58 20.37 -17.01 -4.34
CA LEU A 58 20.60 -16.08 -5.45
C LEU A 58 19.71 -14.84 -5.39
N PHE A 59 18.54 -14.95 -4.76
CA PHE A 59 17.63 -13.85 -4.49
C PHE A 59 17.46 -13.69 -2.99
N PRO A 60 18.50 -13.20 -2.27
CA PRO A 60 18.29 -12.89 -0.86
C PRO A 60 17.14 -11.88 -0.81
N MET A 61 16.08 -12.22 -0.07
CA MET A 61 15.00 -11.32 0.37
C MET A 61 15.55 -10.24 1.33
N ASN A 62 16.77 -9.77 1.08
CA ASN A 62 17.26 -8.52 1.59
C ASN A 62 16.34 -7.46 0.99
N SER A 63 15.67 -6.70 1.85
CA SER A 63 14.99 -5.47 1.47
C SER A 63 15.85 -4.75 0.44
N LEU A 64 15.39 -4.69 -0.82
CA LEU A 64 16.04 -3.85 -1.81
C LEU A 64 15.94 -2.43 -1.27
N ASN A 65 17.04 -1.93 -0.71
CA ASN A 65 17.20 -0.51 -0.48
C ASN A 65 17.19 0.12 -1.87
N PHE A 66 16.01 0.55 -2.31
CA PHE A 66 15.82 1.22 -3.57
C PHE A 66 16.51 2.59 -3.47
N GLU A 67 17.79 2.61 -3.78
CA GLU A 67 18.53 3.83 -4.03
C GLU A 67 17.91 4.60 -5.20
N ARG A 68 18.17 5.90 -5.25
CA ARG A 68 17.65 6.82 -6.28
C ARG A 68 17.85 6.28 -7.71
N ASN A 69 19.01 5.66 -7.94
CA ASN A 69 19.42 5.15 -9.25
C ASN A 69 18.70 3.84 -9.63
N SER A 70 18.15 3.13 -8.64
CA SER A 70 17.48 1.84 -8.86
C SER A 70 16.11 2.02 -9.51
N LEU A 71 15.39 3.12 -9.24
CA LEU A 71 14.10 3.39 -9.89
C LEU A 71 14.25 3.66 -11.39
N ASP A 72 15.26 4.44 -11.78
CA ASP A 72 15.54 4.70 -13.19
C ASP A 72 16.02 3.41 -13.89
N ALA A 73 17.00 2.74 -13.30
CA ALA A 73 17.54 1.50 -13.88
C ALA A 73 16.51 0.35 -13.98
N THR A 74 15.52 0.28 -13.09
CA THR A 74 14.53 -0.81 -13.06
C THR A 74 13.25 -0.46 -13.82
N PHE A 75 12.78 0.79 -13.71
CA PHE A 75 11.46 1.18 -14.20
C PHE A 75 11.50 2.33 -15.22
N GLY A 76 12.67 2.94 -15.45
CA GLY A 76 12.82 4.14 -16.27
C GLY A 76 12.22 5.39 -15.62
N ILE A 77 12.14 5.41 -14.28
CA ILE A 77 11.51 6.49 -13.51
C ILE A 77 12.58 7.43 -12.97
N ARG A 78 12.57 8.68 -13.43
CA ARG A 78 13.62 9.67 -13.14
C ARG A 78 13.20 10.63 -12.04
N HIS A 79 14.16 11.06 -11.22
CA HIS A 79 13.88 12.07 -10.20
C HIS A 79 13.83 13.47 -10.83
N ASN A 80 12.73 14.19 -10.58
CA ASN A 80 12.58 15.60 -10.92
C ASN A 80 12.39 16.41 -9.63
N PRO A 81 13.47 16.94 -9.01
CA PRO A 81 13.38 17.71 -7.78
C PRO A 81 12.55 18.99 -7.94
N SER A 82 12.51 19.55 -9.15
CA SER A 82 11.77 20.78 -9.45
C SER A 82 10.26 20.56 -9.44
N GLY A 83 9.79 19.31 -9.38
CA GLY A 83 8.42 18.89 -9.03
C GLY A 83 7.36 19.88 -9.51
N SER A 84 7.31 20.13 -10.82
CA SER A 84 6.67 21.28 -11.44
C SER A 84 5.24 21.50 -10.92
N GLY A 85 5.06 22.47 -10.01
CA GLY A 85 3.78 22.98 -9.52
C GLY A 85 2.86 22.00 -8.79
N ILE A 86 3.09 20.69 -8.87
CA ILE A 86 2.18 19.67 -8.33
C ILE A 86 2.05 19.78 -6.81
N TRP A 87 3.10 20.26 -6.13
CA TRP A 87 3.10 20.45 -4.67
C TRP A 87 2.63 21.82 -4.23
N LYS A 88 2.42 22.76 -5.16
CA LYS A 88 1.84 24.05 -4.81
C LYS A 88 0.35 23.90 -4.58
N LEU A 89 -0.13 24.28 -3.41
CA LEU A 89 -1.55 24.40 -3.10
C LEU A 89 -2.03 25.80 -3.45
N ARG A 90 -3.27 25.91 -3.94
CA ARG A 90 -3.98 27.18 -4.08
C ARG A 90 -4.71 27.49 -2.77
N ASP A 91 -5.00 28.76 -2.52
CA ASP A 91 -5.70 29.18 -1.29
C ASP A 91 -7.06 28.51 -1.13
N ASN A 92 -7.76 28.24 -2.24
CA ASN A 92 -9.04 27.53 -2.24
C ASN A 92 -8.93 26.00 -2.09
N GLU A 93 -7.72 25.46 -2.10
CA GLU A 93 -7.45 24.04 -1.83
C GLU A 93 -7.07 23.80 -0.36
N LEU A 94 -6.86 24.87 0.42
CA LEU A 94 -6.54 24.77 1.83
C LEU A 94 -7.75 24.24 2.61
N VAL A 95 -7.56 23.07 3.20
CA VAL A 95 -8.51 22.45 4.12
C VAL A 95 -8.27 23.06 5.50
N PRO A 96 -9.28 23.73 6.10
CA PRO A 96 -9.15 24.22 7.47
C PRO A 96 -8.90 23.03 8.40
N VAL A 97 -7.97 23.20 9.35
CA VAL A 97 -7.70 22.19 10.37
C VAL A 97 -8.98 21.98 11.17
N SER A 98 -9.62 20.84 10.94
CA SER A 98 -10.92 20.52 11.51
C SER A 98 -10.81 20.20 13.00
N GLN A 99 -11.96 20.11 13.68
CA GLN A 99 -12.05 19.57 15.04
C GLN A 99 -11.48 18.13 15.14
N CYS A 100 -11.32 17.40 14.03
CA CYS A 100 -10.77 16.04 14.02
C CYS A 100 -9.30 16.00 14.47
N VAL A 101 -8.49 17.01 14.10
CA VAL A 101 -7.09 17.11 14.54
C VAL A 101 -7.03 17.44 16.03
N LEU A 102 -7.86 18.38 16.47
CA LEU A 102 -7.97 18.75 17.88
C LEU A 102 -8.47 17.58 18.76
N ALA A 103 -9.45 16.81 18.28
CA ALA A 103 -9.98 15.64 18.98
C ALA A 103 -8.94 14.52 19.08
N PHE A 104 -8.13 14.33 18.04
CA PHE A 104 -7.03 13.36 18.08
C PHE A 104 -5.91 13.83 19.03
N GLU A 105 -5.52 15.10 19.02
CA GLU A 105 -4.51 15.64 19.94
C GLU A 105 -4.97 15.58 21.41
N GLN A 106 -6.26 15.73 21.66
CA GLN A 106 -6.88 15.47 22.97
C GLN A 106 -6.80 13.98 23.36
N ASN A 107 -7.05 13.06 22.42
CA ASN A 107 -6.99 11.61 22.67
C ASN A 107 -5.56 11.10 22.91
N VAL A 108 -4.53 11.64 22.26
CA VAL A 108 -3.13 11.26 22.54
C VAL A 108 -2.66 11.77 23.89
N SER A 109 -3.25 12.86 24.38
CA SER A 109 -3.00 13.39 25.71
C SER A 109 -3.66 12.56 26.81
N ASP A 110 -4.50 11.57 26.48
CA ASP A 110 -5.12 10.66 27.44
C ASP A 110 -4.08 9.65 27.98
N PRO A 111 -3.83 9.64 29.31
CA PRO A 111 -2.96 8.67 29.97
C PRO A 111 -3.29 7.20 29.67
N SER A 112 -4.54 6.89 29.30
CA SER A 112 -5.00 5.54 28.96
C SER A 112 -4.35 4.97 27.68
N THR A 113 -3.84 5.84 26.80
CA THR A 113 -3.15 5.43 25.56
C THR A 113 -1.75 4.87 25.81
N GLY A 114 -1.22 5.02 27.03
CA GLY A 114 0.12 4.59 27.40
C GLY A 114 1.23 5.38 26.72
N TRP A 115 0.91 6.54 26.11
CA TRP A 115 1.89 7.50 25.63
C TRP A 115 2.35 8.39 26.79
N THR A 116 3.66 8.59 26.91
CA THR A 116 4.24 9.56 27.84
C THR A 116 5.02 10.62 27.05
N PRO A 117 4.94 11.90 27.43
CA PRO A 117 5.72 12.96 26.80
C PRO A 117 7.20 12.60 26.73
N GLY A 118 7.80 12.69 25.55
CA GLY A 118 9.20 12.31 25.30
C GLY A 118 9.43 10.85 24.91
N THR A 119 8.39 10.01 24.82
CA THR A 119 8.51 8.67 24.24
C THR A 119 8.12 8.65 22.75
N PRO A 120 8.94 8.02 21.89
CA PRO A 120 8.63 7.89 20.47
C PRO A 120 7.32 7.15 20.24
N TRP A 121 6.58 7.57 19.22
CA TRP A 121 5.31 6.97 18.88
C TRP A 121 5.48 5.51 18.44
N LYS A 122 4.64 4.64 19.02
CA LYS A 122 4.49 3.26 18.58
C LYS A 122 3.61 3.21 17.34
N LYS A 123 3.82 2.19 16.50
CA LYS A 123 3.04 1.94 15.27
C LYS A 123 1.52 2.01 15.44
N SER A 124 0.98 1.59 16.59
CA SER A 124 -0.45 1.69 16.87
C SER A 124 -0.96 3.13 16.91
N LEU A 125 -0.21 4.06 17.51
CA LEU A 125 -0.58 5.48 17.58
C LEU A 125 -0.48 6.15 16.20
N ILE A 126 0.57 5.82 15.45
CA ILE A 126 0.75 6.25 14.05
C ILE A 126 -0.49 5.87 13.23
N ARG A 127 -0.90 4.61 13.33
CA ARG A 127 -2.08 4.07 12.67
C ARG A 127 -3.37 4.75 13.09
N THR A 128 -3.56 4.96 14.40
CA THR A 128 -4.74 5.66 14.91
C THR A 128 -4.83 7.07 14.34
N ARG A 129 -3.74 7.84 14.33
CA ARG A 129 -3.70 9.19 13.74
C ARG A 129 -4.08 9.16 12.28
N LEU A 130 -3.45 8.28 11.51
CA LEU A 130 -3.71 8.14 10.09
C LEU A 130 -5.18 7.81 9.83
N ASN A 131 -5.75 6.84 10.53
CA ASN A 131 -7.17 6.48 10.39
C ASN A 131 -8.10 7.65 10.75
N SER A 132 -7.82 8.41 11.83
CA SER A 132 -8.62 9.59 12.20
C SER A 132 -8.59 10.69 11.14
N ILE A 133 -7.41 10.96 10.58
CA ILE A 133 -7.24 11.93 9.49
C ILE A 133 -8.01 11.48 8.25
N LEU A 134 -7.83 10.22 7.84
CA LEU A 134 -8.48 9.67 6.65
C LEU A 134 -10.00 9.66 6.77
N GLN A 135 -10.54 9.31 7.95
CA GLN A 135 -11.98 9.38 8.21
C GLN A 135 -12.49 10.81 8.13
N CYS A 136 -11.80 11.76 8.75
CA CYS A 136 -12.20 13.16 8.70
C CYS A 136 -12.24 13.72 7.27
N LEU A 137 -11.23 13.36 6.46
CA LEU A 137 -11.16 13.78 5.06
C LEU A 137 -12.24 13.13 4.20
N ARG A 138 -12.68 11.91 4.55
CA ARG A 138 -13.84 11.29 3.94
C ARG A 138 -15.09 12.13 4.22
N ASP A 139 -15.34 12.48 5.47
CA ASP A 139 -16.52 13.26 5.87
C ASP A 139 -16.53 14.64 5.18
N ILE A 140 -15.38 15.32 5.08
CA ILE A 140 -15.23 16.59 4.36
C ILE A 140 -15.52 16.43 2.86
N ASN A 141 -15.04 15.35 2.25
CA ASN A 141 -15.19 15.13 0.82
C ASN A 141 -16.60 14.64 0.44
N ASP A 142 -17.23 13.81 1.27
CA ASP A 142 -18.61 13.32 1.08
C ASP A 142 -19.60 14.49 1.08
N GLY A 143 -19.36 15.54 1.87
CA GLY A 143 -20.13 16.79 1.83
C GLY A 143 -19.96 17.64 0.55
N THR A 144 -18.90 17.42 -0.23
CA THR A 144 -18.63 18.12 -1.51
C THR A 144 -18.95 17.30 -2.75
N VAL A 145 -19.09 15.98 -2.64
CA VAL A 145 -19.35 15.07 -3.76
C VAL A 145 -20.75 14.47 -3.60
N SER A 146 -21.78 15.30 -3.75
CA SER A 146 -23.17 14.82 -3.76
C SER A 146 -23.56 14.24 -5.13
N THR A 147 -24.07 13.00 -5.14
CA THR A 147 -25.10 12.45 -6.06
C THR A 147 -24.78 11.86 -7.44
N VAL A 148 -23.54 11.44 -7.76
CA VAL A 148 -23.31 10.60 -8.99
C VAL A 148 -22.41 9.38 -8.76
N ALA A 149 -21.68 9.28 -7.64
CA ALA A 149 -20.63 8.28 -7.47
C ALA A 149 -20.99 7.09 -6.54
N ASP A 150 -22.21 7.04 -5.99
CA ASP A 150 -22.58 6.05 -4.95
C ASP A 150 -22.67 4.58 -5.41
N MET A 151 -22.32 4.26 -6.66
CA MET A 151 -22.21 2.87 -7.13
C MET A 151 -20.83 2.48 -7.69
N ASN A 152 -19.88 3.42 -7.84
CA ASN A 152 -18.52 3.16 -8.37
C ASN A 152 -17.43 4.07 -7.76
N ALA A 153 -17.74 4.87 -6.73
CA ALA A 153 -16.81 5.80 -6.08
C ALA A 153 -15.59 5.07 -5.52
N GLY A 154 -14.40 5.62 -5.80
CA GLY A 154 -13.10 5.11 -5.39
C GLY A 154 -13.09 4.41 -4.03
N TYR A 155 -12.93 3.10 -4.07
CA TYR A 155 -12.87 2.24 -2.91
C TYR A 155 -11.61 2.58 -2.10
N TRP A 156 -11.79 3.18 -0.93
CA TRP A 156 -10.81 3.07 0.14
C TRP A 156 -10.85 1.64 0.67
N LYS A 157 -9.91 0.78 0.24
CA LYS A 157 -9.74 -0.54 0.84
C LYS A 157 -8.50 -0.51 1.73
N PHE A 158 -8.75 -0.42 3.03
CA PHE A 158 -7.72 -0.39 4.08
C PHE A 158 -7.21 -1.81 4.32
N GLU A 159 -6.36 -2.31 3.43
CA GLU A 159 -5.79 -3.65 3.56
C GLU A 159 -4.29 -3.60 3.36
N LYS A 160 -3.57 -4.19 4.32
CA LYS A 160 -2.16 -4.51 4.14
C LYS A 160 -2.05 -5.39 2.89
N SER A 161 -1.43 -4.82 1.87
CA SER A 161 -1.45 -5.35 0.52
C SER A 161 -0.04 -5.57 0.05
N GLN A 162 0.20 -6.73 -0.55
CA GLN A 162 1.45 -7.08 -1.18
C GLN A 162 1.33 -6.87 -2.68
N VAL A 163 2.16 -5.98 -3.22
CA VAL A 163 2.25 -5.70 -4.65
C VAL A 163 3.42 -6.50 -5.20
N ARG A 164 3.16 -7.32 -6.21
CA ARG A 164 4.14 -8.27 -6.72
C ARG A 164 4.29 -8.15 -8.23
N ARG A 165 5.53 -8.17 -8.70
CA ARG A 165 5.82 -8.12 -10.15
C ARG A 165 7.20 -8.65 -10.49
N TRP A 166 7.31 -9.36 -11.60
CA TRP A 166 8.60 -9.64 -12.25
C TRP A 166 9.14 -8.38 -12.94
N VAL A 167 10.40 -8.04 -12.69
CA VAL A 167 11.08 -6.91 -13.34
C VAL A 167 12.50 -7.30 -13.77
N THR A 168 13.07 -6.52 -14.67
CA THR A 168 14.49 -6.63 -15.02
C THR A 168 15.28 -5.63 -14.20
N TYR A 169 16.22 -6.10 -13.39
CA TYR A 169 17.12 -5.27 -12.60
C TYR A 169 18.56 -5.67 -12.88
N LYS A 170 19.39 -4.71 -13.33
CA LYS A 170 20.80 -4.94 -13.70
C LYS A 170 21.00 -6.15 -14.64
N GLY A 171 20.08 -6.31 -15.61
CA GLY A 171 20.12 -7.40 -16.59
C GLY A 171 19.58 -8.76 -16.08
N ALA A 172 19.25 -8.90 -14.80
CA ALA A 172 18.65 -10.10 -14.24
C ALA A 172 17.14 -9.93 -14.05
N ARG A 173 16.38 -11.00 -14.28
CA ARG A 173 14.95 -11.04 -13.97
C ARG A 173 14.77 -11.32 -12.48
N VAL A 174 14.20 -10.36 -11.75
CA VAL A 174 13.96 -10.44 -10.30
C VAL A 174 12.47 -10.37 -10.00
N PHE A 175 12.03 -11.01 -8.91
CA PHE A 175 10.65 -10.91 -8.43
C PHE A 175 10.59 -9.87 -7.31
N LEU A 176 9.91 -8.75 -7.56
CA LEU A 176 9.68 -7.74 -6.54
C LEU A 176 8.40 -8.05 -5.77
N ASN A 177 8.47 -7.95 -4.45
CA ASN A 177 7.35 -8.05 -3.54
C ASN A 177 7.41 -6.88 -2.54
N CYS A 178 6.48 -5.94 -2.65
CA CYS A 178 6.43 -4.74 -1.82
C CYS A 178 5.19 -4.76 -0.93
N THR A 179 5.37 -4.40 0.34
CA THR A 179 4.25 -4.28 1.28
C THR A 179 3.79 -2.84 1.36
N THR A 180 2.49 -2.65 1.26
CA THR A 180 1.81 -1.36 1.43
C THR A 180 0.80 -1.48 2.57
N HIS A 181 0.62 -0.41 3.35
CA HIS A 181 -0.29 -0.42 4.48
C HIS A 181 -1.70 0.00 4.06
N TYR A 182 -1.80 0.94 3.13
CA TYR A 182 -3.07 1.38 2.56
C TYR A 182 -2.94 1.63 1.07
N ILE A 183 -4.03 1.38 0.34
CA ILE A 183 -4.16 1.68 -1.08
C ILE A 183 -5.49 2.38 -1.31
N LEU A 184 -5.44 3.52 -2.01
CA LEU A 184 -6.62 4.21 -2.52
C LEU A 184 -6.84 3.84 -3.98
N TRP A 185 -7.98 3.23 -4.26
CA TRP A 185 -8.40 2.86 -5.60
C TRP A 185 -9.28 3.93 -6.24
N HIS A 186 -9.17 4.08 -7.56
CA HIS A 186 -10.08 4.87 -8.39
C HIS A 186 -10.76 4.02 -9.48
N GLY A 187 -10.62 2.70 -9.41
CA GLY A 187 -11.13 1.78 -10.42
C GLY A 187 -10.88 0.34 -10.02
N ALA A 188 -10.86 -0.57 -11.01
CA ALA A 188 -10.81 -2.00 -10.76
C ALA A 188 -9.40 -2.47 -10.33
N PRO A 189 -9.29 -3.38 -9.34
CA PRO A 189 -8.00 -3.94 -8.93
C PRO A 189 -7.21 -4.62 -10.05
N GLN A 190 -7.90 -5.24 -11.01
CA GLN A 190 -7.30 -5.92 -12.15
C GLN A 190 -6.71 -4.94 -13.17
N GLU A 191 -7.23 -3.71 -13.21
CA GLU A 191 -6.70 -2.61 -14.03
C GLU A 191 -5.56 -1.87 -13.32
N LEU A 192 -5.28 -2.24 -12.06
CA LEU A 192 -4.32 -1.57 -11.20
C LEU A 192 -4.61 -0.07 -11.05
N ASP A 193 -5.89 0.33 -11.04
CA ASP A 193 -6.36 1.72 -10.94
C ASP A 193 -6.18 2.31 -9.52
N VAL A 194 -4.93 2.42 -9.10
CA VAL A 194 -4.46 2.95 -7.81
C VAL A 194 -4.12 4.45 -7.92
N SER A 195 -4.75 5.27 -7.08
CA SER A 195 -4.41 6.70 -6.98
C SER A 195 -3.30 6.95 -5.98
N LEU A 196 -3.33 6.27 -4.83
CA LEU A 196 -2.41 6.54 -3.71
C LEU A 196 -1.98 5.23 -3.04
N VAL A 197 -0.69 5.14 -2.73
CA VAL A 197 -0.11 4.14 -1.85
C VAL A 197 0.33 4.80 -0.54
N VAL A 198 0.03 4.19 0.60
CA VAL A 198 0.51 4.66 1.91
C VAL A 198 1.31 3.58 2.60
N VAL A 199 2.45 3.97 3.14
CA VAL A 199 3.29 3.15 4.00
C VAL A 199 3.49 3.85 5.34
N GLU A 200 3.08 3.18 6.41
CA GLU A 200 3.42 3.56 7.78
C GLU A 200 4.88 3.19 8.09
N ALA A 201 5.58 4.09 8.74
CA ALA A 201 6.86 3.80 9.35
C ALA A 201 6.69 2.86 10.56
N ALA A 202 7.77 2.16 10.89
CA ALA A 202 7.77 1.29 12.07
C ALA A 202 7.78 2.11 13.38
N ARG A 203 8.37 3.31 13.34
CA ARG A 203 8.63 4.21 14.47
C ARG A 203 8.61 5.66 14.00
N GLU A 204 8.46 6.58 14.96
CA GLU A 204 8.68 8.01 14.76
C GLU A 204 10.12 8.30 14.29
N GLY A 205 10.29 9.26 13.37
CA GLY A 205 11.56 9.63 12.74
C GLY A 205 11.88 8.86 11.45
N ASP A 206 11.06 7.88 11.07
CA ASP A 206 11.31 6.95 9.95
C ASP A 206 10.42 7.22 8.72
N ALA A 207 9.77 8.38 8.60
CA ALA A 207 8.89 8.70 7.46
C ALA A 207 9.59 8.57 6.09
N HIS A 208 10.85 9.00 5.97
CA HIS A 208 11.63 8.81 4.75
C HIS A 208 11.93 7.33 4.44
N SER A 209 12.16 6.51 5.48
CA SER A 209 12.32 5.06 5.32
C SER A 209 11.02 4.43 4.82
N ALA A 210 9.86 4.87 5.35
CA ALA A 210 8.56 4.47 4.84
C ALA A 210 8.35 4.87 3.37
N MET A 211 8.76 6.07 2.97
CA MET A 211 8.69 6.51 1.57
C MET A 211 9.59 5.65 0.66
N ARG A 212 10.80 5.29 1.09
CA ARG A 212 11.68 4.39 0.32
C ARG A 212 11.04 3.01 0.10
N MET A 213 10.20 2.55 1.02
CA MET A 213 9.41 1.33 0.85
C MET A 213 8.17 1.53 -0.06
N ALA A 214 7.59 2.73 -0.07
CA ALA A 214 6.43 3.05 -0.92
C ALA A 214 6.81 3.17 -2.41
N LEU A 215 7.93 3.84 -2.72
CA LEU A 215 8.33 4.15 -4.10
C LEU A 215 8.38 2.95 -5.06
N PRO A 216 8.93 1.77 -4.69
CA PRO A 216 8.94 0.60 -5.56
C PRO A 216 7.53 0.12 -5.92
N SER A 217 6.59 0.13 -4.97
CA SER A 217 5.21 -0.24 -5.24
C SER A 217 4.52 0.76 -6.18
N MET A 218 4.75 2.06 -5.99
CA MET A 218 4.25 3.10 -6.89
C MET A 218 4.83 2.92 -8.31
N ALA A 219 6.12 2.63 -8.40
CA ALA A 219 6.82 2.39 -9.65
C ALA A 219 6.29 1.15 -10.39
N MET A 220 5.98 0.06 -9.66
CA MET A 220 5.35 -1.12 -10.24
C MET A 220 3.99 -0.80 -10.85
N PHE A 221 3.12 -0.06 -10.15
CA PHE A 221 1.83 0.37 -10.70
C PHE A 221 1.98 1.29 -11.91
N HIS A 222 2.80 2.32 -11.80
CA HIS A 222 3.08 3.25 -12.88
C HIS A 222 3.56 2.50 -14.13
N ARG A 223 4.58 1.65 -13.97
CA ARG A 223 5.15 0.90 -15.08
C ARG A 223 4.13 -0.09 -15.67
N ALA A 224 3.31 -0.73 -14.85
CA ALA A 224 2.32 -1.69 -15.34
C ALA A 224 1.27 -0.99 -16.21
N ARG A 225 0.80 0.18 -15.79
CA ARG A 225 -0.10 0.99 -16.59
C ARG A 225 0.55 1.48 -17.89
N LYS A 226 1.83 1.85 -17.86
CA LYS A 226 2.59 2.23 -19.07
C LYS A 226 2.71 1.07 -20.06
N ASP A 227 3.02 -0.13 -19.57
CA ASP A 227 3.15 -1.32 -20.42
C ASP A 227 1.79 -1.80 -20.98
N ALA A 228 0.68 -1.37 -20.38
CA ALA A 228 -0.69 -1.61 -20.85
C ALA A 228 -1.31 -0.39 -21.55
N ASP A 229 -0.48 0.58 -21.97
CA ASP A 229 -0.88 1.78 -22.73
C ASP A 229 -2.02 2.60 -22.11
N LYS A 230 -2.09 2.65 -20.77
CA LYS A 230 -3.08 3.48 -20.07
C LYS A 230 -2.74 4.97 -20.19
N LEU A 231 -3.77 5.79 -20.42
CA LEU A 231 -3.63 7.25 -20.52
C LEU A 231 -3.16 7.87 -19.20
N ASN A 232 -3.69 7.39 -18.07
CA ASN A 232 -3.30 7.84 -16.74
C ASN A 232 -2.43 6.79 -16.05
N CYS A 233 -1.13 7.07 -16.01
CA CYS A 233 -0.14 6.28 -15.30
C CYS A 233 0.30 6.94 -13.98
N SER A 234 -0.27 8.10 -13.61
CA SER A 234 0.16 8.81 -12.41
C SER A 234 -0.21 8.07 -11.13
N VAL A 235 0.70 8.08 -10.15
CA VAL A 235 0.54 7.41 -8.85
C VAL A 235 1.09 8.30 -7.75
N PHE A 236 0.32 8.51 -6.70
CA PHE A 236 0.76 9.20 -5.48
C PHE A 236 1.23 8.20 -4.43
N GLY A 237 2.10 8.66 -3.54
CA GLY A 237 2.65 7.89 -2.43
C GLY A 237 2.75 8.73 -1.18
N ILE A 238 2.58 8.09 -0.03
CA ILE A 238 2.84 8.67 1.27
C ILE A 238 3.70 7.71 2.10
N GLY A 239 4.78 8.24 2.64
CA GLY A 239 5.53 7.63 3.73
C GLY A 239 5.33 8.49 4.96
N THR A 240 4.82 7.93 6.05
CA THR A 240 4.59 8.69 7.27
C THR A 240 4.87 7.88 8.52
N ASP A 241 5.40 8.56 9.54
CA ASP A 241 5.53 8.04 10.89
C ASP A 241 4.49 8.66 11.85
N GLY A 242 3.45 9.29 11.31
CA GLY A 242 2.41 9.98 12.05
C GLY A 242 2.76 11.43 12.38
N TYR A 243 4.04 11.79 12.50
CA TYR A 243 4.49 13.17 12.71
C TYR A 243 5.00 13.80 11.41
N GLN A 244 5.96 13.17 10.75
CA GLN A 244 6.46 13.59 9.45
C GLN A 244 5.68 12.89 8.32
N TRP A 245 5.39 13.65 7.27
CA TRP A 245 4.67 13.20 6.09
C TRP A 245 5.49 13.48 4.84
N VAL A 246 5.97 12.43 4.20
CA VAL A 246 6.63 12.51 2.90
C VAL A 246 5.60 12.19 1.84
N PHE A 247 5.26 13.16 1.00
CA PHE A 247 4.38 12.98 -0.15
C PHE A 247 5.21 12.81 -1.40
N ALA A 248 4.93 11.78 -2.20
CA ALA A 248 5.55 11.56 -3.49
C ALA A 248 4.50 11.44 -4.60
N ALA A 249 4.90 11.77 -5.83
CA ALA A 249 4.08 11.60 -7.01
C ALA A 249 4.98 11.13 -8.15
N ILE A 250 4.52 10.12 -8.89
CA ILE A 250 5.06 9.75 -10.20
C ILE A 250 4.07 10.27 -11.24
N ASP A 251 4.54 11.07 -12.18
CA ASP A 251 3.72 11.65 -13.25
C ASP A 251 3.63 10.73 -14.48
N ASN A 252 2.88 11.14 -15.50
CA ASN A 252 2.73 10.38 -16.75
C ASN A 252 4.02 10.33 -17.61
N ASN A 253 4.99 11.19 -17.31
CA ASN A 253 6.28 11.27 -17.99
C ASN A 253 7.34 10.38 -17.33
N SER A 254 6.93 9.52 -16.40
CA SER A 254 7.82 8.67 -15.60
C SER A 254 8.82 9.52 -14.82
N GLN A 255 8.39 10.66 -14.30
CA GLN A 255 9.18 11.49 -13.39
C GLN A 255 8.56 11.48 -12.01
N TYR A 256 9.40 11.41 -10.99
CA TYR A 256 8.94 11.46 -9.61
C TYR A 256 9.51 12.66 -8.86
N SER A 257 8.70 13.20 -7.95
CA SER A 257 9.07 14.27 -7.04
C SER A 257 8.44 14.01 -5.67
N TRP A 258 8.96 14.64 -4.62
CA TRP A 258 8.38 14.57 -3.30
C TRP A 258 8.53 15.87 -2.53
N ILE A 259 7.74 16.02 -1.47
CA ILE A 259 7.89 17.03 -0.42
C ILE A 259 7.82 16.34 0.94
N SER A 260 8.44 16.95 1.95
CA SER A 260 8.31 16.53 3.36
C SER A 260 7.67 17.66 4.15
N ILE A 261 6.69 17.32 4.98
CA ILE A 261 5.99 18.27 5.84
C ILE A 261 5.87 17.64 7.23
N ASP A 262 6.22 18.41 8.26
CA ASP A 262 6.14 17.97 9.65
C ASP A 262 4.81 18.40 10.29
N TRP A 263 4.23 17.57 11.15
CA TRP A 263 2.98 17.84 11.87
C TRP A 263 3.26 18.68 13.13
N ASP A 264 3.79 19.89 12.95
CA ASP A 264 4.29 20.75 14.04
C ASP A 264 3.48 22.04 14.23
N THR A 265 2.91 22.57 13.15
CA THR A 265 2.20 23.85 13.12
C THR A 265 0.83 23.69 12.46
N LEU A 266 -0.13 24.55 12.82
CA LEU A 266 -1.47 24.54 12.20
C LEU A 266 -1.41 24.74 10.68
N GLU A 267 -0.46 25.52 10.20
CA GLU A 267 -0.23 25.72 8.75
C GLU A 267 0.19 24.42 8.08
N ASN A 268 1.20 23.72 8.62
CA ASN A 268 1.66 22.45 8.07
C ASN A 268 0.59 21.36 8.16
N GLN A 269 -0.15 21.31 9.28
CA GLN A 269 -1.30 20.41 9.42
C GLN A 269 -2.35 20.68 8.32
N ALA A 270 -2.69 21.95 8.07
CA ALA A 270 -3.57 22.32 6.97
C ALA A 270 -3.02 21.87 5.62
N GLN A 271 -1.72 22.06 5.34
CA GLN A 271 -1.09 21.62 4.10
C GLN A 271 -1.16 20.09 3.91
N ILE A 272 -0.88 19.31 4.95
CA ILE A 272 -0.96 17.84 4.93
C ILE A 272 -2.39 17.38 4.60
N LEU A 273 -3.38 17.93 5.29
CA LEU A 273 -4.79 17.64 5.05
C LEU A 273 -5.23 18.05 3.64
N SER A 274 -4.74 19.19 3.15
CA SER A 274 -5.04 19.71 1.82
C SER A 274 -4.47 18.83 0.71
N HIS A 275 -3.23 18.35 0.87
CA HIS A 275 -2.62 17.41 -0.07
C HIS A 275 -3.39 16.09 -0.13
N LEU A 276 -3.72 15.52 1.03
CA LEU A 276 -4.54 14.30 1.11
C LEU A 276 -5.91 14.51 0.45
N SER A 277 -6.63 15.58 0.80
CA SER A 277 -7.94 15.91 0.22
C SER A 277 -7.86 16.07 -1.29
N ARG A 278 -6.84 16.76 -1.81
CA ARG A 278 -6.64 16.92 -3.25
C ARG A 278 -6.39 15.59 -3.96
N ILE A 279 -5.59 14.70 -3.38
CA ILE A 279 -5.35 13.36 -3.92
C ILE A 279 -6.66 12.55 -3.92
N MET A 280 -7.45 12.63 -2.84
CA MET A 280 -8.74 11.97 -2.72
C MET A 280 -9.75 12.45 -3.77
N ARG A 281 -9.92 13.77 -3.91
CA ARG A 281 -10.81 14.36 -4.91
C ARG A 281 -10.40 13.97 -6.32
N ARG A 282 -9.10 13.92 -6.60
CA ARG A 282 -8.58 13.42 -7.88
C ARG A 282 -8.93 11.94 -8.09
N ALA A 283 -8.79 11.09 -7.07
CA ALA A 283 -9.19 9.69 -7.15
C ALA A 283 -10.70 9.55 -7.44
N ALA A 284 -11.54 10.32 -6.77
CA ALA A 284 -12.98 10.34 -7.00
C ALA A 284 -13.33 10.81 -8.43
N PHE A 285 -12.68 11.86 -8.92
CA PHE A 285 -12.84 12.34 -10.29
C PHE A 285 -12.46 11.27 -11.33
N LEU A 286 -11.33 10.58 -11.11
CA LEU A 286 -10.92 9.47 -11.98
C LEU A 286 -11.92 8.31 -11.94
N ALA A 287 -12.46 7.98 -10.77
CA ALA A 287 -13.45 6.92 -10.61
C ALA A 287 -14.75 7.20 -11.37
N ALA A 288 -15.21 8.46 -11.37
CA ALA A 288 -16.37 8.88 -12.14
C ALA A 288 -16.17 8.78 -13.67
N GLY A 289 -14.92 8.87 -14.13
CA GLY A 289 -14.55 8.78 -15.54
C GLY A 289 -14.08 7.39 -16.01
N SER A 290 -14.05 6.40 -15.12
CA SER A 290 -13.56 5.05 -15.44
C SER A 290 -14.53 4.32 -16.37
N ILE A 291 -14.06 3.93 -17.54
CA ILE A 291 -14.80 3.12 -18.53
C ILE A 291 -14.15 1.74 -18.59
N ASN A 292 -14.94 0.68 -18.45
CA ASN A 292 -14.48 -0.68 -18.68
C ASN A 292 -14.31 -0.92 -20.19
N ILE A 293 -13.06 -1.06 -20.63
CA ILE A 293 -12.73 -1.39 -22.01
C ILE A 293 -12.57 -2.91 -22.10
N PRO A 294 -13.25 -3.60 -23.04
CA PRO A 294 -13.04 -5.03 -23.27
C PRO A 294 -11.59 -5.33 -23.65
N GLY A 295 -10.96 -6.29 -22.97
CA GLY A 295 -9.59 -6.69 -23.24
C GLY A 295 -8.94 -7.42 -22.05
N PRO A 296 -7.70 -7.88 -22.20
CA PRO A 296 -6.92 -8.36 -21.07
C PRO A 296 -6.67 -7.21 -20.09
N SER A 297 -6.82 -7.47 -18.80
CA SER A 297 -6.58 -6.47 -17.76
C SER A 297 -5.09 -6.15 -17.63
N VAL A 298 -4.77 -5.00 -17.02
CA VAL A 298 -3.37 -4.61 -16.76
C VAL A 298 -2.62 -5.70 -15.99
N SER A 299 -3.25 -6.30 -14.98
CA SER A 299 -2.67 -7.39 -14.22
C SER A 299 -2.38 -8.63 -15.09
N GLN A 300 -3.27 -8.96 -16.03
CA GLN A 300 -3.06 -10.07 -16.97
C GLN A 300 -1.93 -9.77 -17.96
N MET A 301 -1.86 -8.54 -18.49
CA MET A 301 -0.85 -8.14 -19.47
C MET A 301 0.56 -8.08 -18.86
N THR A 302 0.67 -7.63 -17.60
CA THR A 302 1.95 -7.28 -16.99
C THR A 302 2.44 -8.28 -15.94
N GLY A 303 1.57 -9.18 -15.50
CA GLY A 303 1.81 -10.07 -14.38
C GLY A 303 1.97 -9.35 -13.04
N CYS A 304 1.63 -8.05 -12.96
CA CYS A 304 1.62 -7.30 -11.73
C CYS A 304 0.35 -7.65 -10.95
N THR A 305 0.50 -8.16 -9.73
CA THR A 305 -0.63 -8.62 -8.90
C THR A 305 -0.61 -7.95 -7.55
N ILE A 306 -1.79 -7.87 -6.93
CA ILE A 306 -1.95 -7.42 -5.56
C ILE A 306 -2.69 -8.49 -4.79
N THR A 307 -2.15 -8.85 -3.63
CA THR A 307 -2.80 -9.75 -2.68
C THR A 307 -3.02 -9.02 -1.38
N SER A 308 -4.27 -8.97 -0.91
CA SER A 308 -4.62 -8.49 0.41
C SER A 308 -4.40 -9.58 1.46
N GLU A 309 -3.84 -9.23 2.62
CA GLU A 309 -3.74 -10.18 3.75
C GLU A 309 -5.11 -10.49 4.41
N ALA A 310 -6.21 -9.90 3.93
CA ALA A 310 -7.56 -10.07 4.50
C ALA A 310 -8.31 -11.35 4.08
N MET A 311 -7.68 -12.29 3.35
CA MET A 311 -8.32 -13.56 2.94
C MET A 311 -7.84 -14.81 3.71
N GLU A 312 -7.15 -14.64 4.85
CA GLU A 312 -6.71 -15.78 5.70
C GLU A 312 -7.34 -15.80 7.10
N MET A 313 -8.36 -14.98 7.39
CA MET A 313 -9.05 -14.99 8.70
C MET A 313 -10.58 -15.23 8.63
N GLU A 314 -11.13 -15.59 7.48
CA GLU A 314 -12.47 -16.17 7.37
C GLU A 314 -12.37 -17.54 6.68
N ASN A 315 -12.04 -18.56 7.46
CA ASN A 315 -12.49 -19.95 7.36
C ASN A 315 -11.94 -20.77 8.54
#